data_AF-A0A445E880-F1
#
_entry.id   AF-A0A445E880-F1
#
_cell.length_a   1.000
_cell.length_b   1.000
_cell.length_c   1.000
_cell.angle_alpha   90.00
_cell.angle_beta   90.00
_cell.angle_gamma   90.00
#
_symmetry.space_group_name_H-M   'P 1'
#
loop_
_entity.id
_entity.type
_entity.pdbx_description
1 polymer ?
#
loop_
_entity_poly.entity_id
_entity_poly.type
_entity_poly.pdbx_seq_one_letter_code
_entity_poly.pdbx_strand_id
1 'polypeptide(L)'
;MQCVPKILVVNAVGRSQQLLLEAERKIKDWNRNAHLKAFQVDLSSVESIILFRKSLQQWLSDSDLHSSIQLLINCAGILATSPRTTADGYDQ
;
A
#
# COMPACT_ATOMS: atom_id res chain seq x y z
N MET A 1 13.88 25.19 19.26
CA MET A 1 13.03 24.18 18.57
C MET A 1 13.62 23.95 17.19
N GLN A 2 14.18 22.78 16.91
CA GLN A 2 14.56 22.38 15.55
C GLN A 2 13.31 21.82 14.86
N CYS A 3 12.94 22.39 13.70
CA CYS A 3 11.94 21.78 12.83
C CYS A 3 12.53 20.49 12.24
N VAL A 4 12.07 19.34 12.72
CA VAL A 4 12.36 18.06 12.06
C VAL A 4 11.57 18.04 10.74
N PRO A 5 12.22 17.86 9.58
CA PRO A 5 11.50 17.80 8.31
C PRO A 5 10.52 16.62 8.35
N LYS A 6 9.23 16.90 8.16
CA LYS A 6 8.20 15.87 8.00
C LYS A 6 8.33 15.29 6.60
N ILE A 7 9.02 14.15 6.49
CA ILE A 7 9.08 13.38 5.26
C ILE A 7 7.73 12.66 5.11
N LEU A 8 6.96 13.05 4.10
CA LEU A 8 5.76 12.32 3.71
C LEU A 8 6.17 11.13 2.85
N VAL A 9 5.86 9.92 3.31
CA VAL A 9 6.04 8.69 2.54
C VAL A 9 4.70 8.11 2.17
N VAL A 10 4.54 7.79 0.89
CA VAL A 10 3.29 7.28 0.33
C VAL A 10 3.48 5.81 0.00
N ASN A 11 2.72 4.95 0.66
CA ASN A 11 2.69 3.52 0.38
C ASN A 11 1.52 3.22 -0.55
N ALA A 12 1.82 2.81 -1.79
CA ALA A 12 0.80 2.42 -2.76
C ALA A 12 0.54 0.91 -2.61
N VAL A 13 -0.72 0.52 -2.46
CA VAL A 13 -1.11 -0.88 -2.23
C VAL A 13 -2.12 -1.29 -3.29
N GLY A 14 -1.89 -2.42 -3.95
CA GLY A 14 -2.79 -2.88 -5.01
C GLY A 14 -2.46 -4.27 -5.51
N ARG A 15 -3.38 -4.88 -6.26
CA ARG A 15 -3.23 -6.27 -6.73
C ARG A 15 -2.32 -6.41 -7.96
N SER A 16 -2.26 -5.39 -8.82
CA SER A 16 -1.51 -5.42 -10.07
C SER A 16 -0.15 -4.73 -9.93
N GLN A 17 0.92 -5.51 -10.03
CA GLN A 17 2.29 -4.98 -10.00
C GLN A 17 2.54 -3.98 -11.13
N GLN A 18 2.06 -4.25 -12.35
CA GLN A 18 2.24 -3.37 -13.50
C GLN A 18 1.61 -1.99 -13.26
N LEU A 19 0.37 -1.96 -12.76
CA LEU A 19 -0.34 -0.70 -12.49
C LEU A 19 0.28 0.06 -11.32
N LEU A 20 0.77 -0.64 -10.29
CA LEU A 20 1.52 -0.02 -9.20
C LEU A 20 2.79 0.66 -9.70
N LEU A 21 3.59 0.00 -10.53
CA LEU A 21 4.81 0.58 -11.11
C LEU A 21 4.50 1.79 -12.01
N GLU A 22 3.41 1.74 -12.76
CA GLU A 22 2.96 2.88 -13.56
C GLU A 22 2.54 4.07 -12.68
N ALA A 23 1.78 3.82 -11.62
CA ALA A 23 1.37 4.84 -10.66
C ALA A 23 2.58 5.46 -9.95
N GLU A 24 3.55 4.65 -9.52
CA GLU A 24 4.78 5.16 -8.91
C GLU A 24 5.55 6.08 -9.86
N ARG A 25 5.71 5.70 -11.14
CA ARG A 25 6.34 6.55 -12.15
C ARG A 25 5.60 7.87 -12.31
N LYS A 26 4.27 7.84 -12.49
CA LYS A 26 3.45 9.05 -12.64
C LYS A 26 3.56 9.99 -11.44
N ILE A 27 3.55 9.45 -10.22
CA ILE A 27 3.71 10.26 -8.99
C ILE A 27 5.12 10.86 -8.93
N LYS A 28 6.17 10.10 -9.28
CA LYS A 28 7.54 10.62 -9.34
C LYS A 28 7.73 11.69 -10.41
N ASP A 29 7.05 11.58 -11.55
CA ASP A 29 7.08 12.60 -12.59
C ASP A 29 6.45 13.91 -12.11
N TRP A 30 5.35 13.83 -11.34
CA TRP A 30 4.70 15.00 -10.72
C TRP A 30 5.46 15.57 -9.53
N ASN A 31 6.07 14.70 -8.71
CA ASN A 31 6.86 15.09 -7.55
C ASN A 31 8.08 14.16 -7.40
N ARG A 32 9.22 14.59 -7.91
CA ARG A 32 10.48 13.83 -7.87
C ARG A 32 10.94 13.49 -6.45
N ASN A 33 10.60 14.36 -5.50
CA ASN A 33 10.97 14.23 -4.09
C ASN A 33 9.99 13.37 -3.29
N ALA A 34 8.89 12.88 -3.90
CA ALA A 34 7.96 11.98 -3.22
C ALA A 34 8.68 10.67 -2.84
N HIS A 35 8.62 10.27 -1.58
CA HIS A 35 9.08 8.94 -1.16
C HIS A 35 7.93 7.95 -1.35
N LEU A 36 8.15 6.90 -2.14
CA LEU A 36 7.13 5.94 -2.52
C LEU A 36 7.60 4.51 -2.24
N LYS A 37 6.66 3.66 -1.85
CA LYS A 37 6.84 2.21 -1.81
C LYS A 37 5.56 1.51 -2.25
N ALA A 38 5.63 0.72 -3.30
CA ALA A 38 4.55 -0.16 -3.72
C ALA A 38 4.59 -1.50 -2.97
N PHE A 39 3.41 -1.95 -2.54
CA PHE A 39 3.16 -3.29 -2.03
C PHE A 39 2.10 -3.96 -2.90
N GLN A 40 2.46 -5.08 -3.52
CA GLN A 40 1.49 -5.90 -4.22
C GLN A 40 0.72 -6.74 -3.19
N VAL A 41 -0.59 -6.54 -3.11
CA VAL A 41 -1.45 -7.17 -2.10
C VAL A 41 -2.77 -7.56 -2.74
N ASP A 42 -3.23 -8.78 -2.47
CA ASP A 42 -4.58 -9.19 -2.77
C ASP A 42 -5.46 -9.14 -1.52
N LEU A 43 -6.34 -8.14 -1.45
CA LEU A 43 -7.25 -7.99 -0.32
C LEU A 43 -8.38 -9.03 -0.27
N SER A 44 -8.55 -9.86 -1.32
CA SER A 44 -9.41 -11.05 -1.25
C SER A 44 -8.70 -12.30 -0.72
N SER A 45 -7.49 -12.16 -0.17
CA SER A 45 -6.76 -13.25 0.49
C SER A 45 -6.29 -12.81 1.87
N VAL A 46 -6.77 -13.49 2.92
CA VAL A 46 -6.35 -13.25 4.30
C VAL A 46 -4.84 -13.48 4.45
N GLU A 47 -4.30 -14.52 3.80
CA GLU A 47 -2.87 -14.79 3.76
C GLU A 47 -2.09 -13.61 3.16
N SER A 48 -2.54 -13.08 2.03
CA SER A 48 -1.89 -11.93 1.39
C SER A 48 -1.90 -10.68 2.29
N ILE A 49 -3.00 -10.44 3.01
CA ILE A 49 -3.09 -9.34 3.98
C ILE A 49 -2.12 -9.53 5.16
N ILE A 50 -1.97 -10.74 5.67
CA ILE A 50 -1.02 -11.05 6.77
C ILE A 50 0.43 -10.84 6.29
N LEU A 51 0.76 -11.29 5.08
CA LEU A 51 2.08 -11.09 4.48
C LEU A 51 2.37 -9.61 4.23
N PHE A 52 1.38 -8.84 3.78
CA PHE A 52 1.47 -7.40 3.65
C PHE A 52 1.78 -6.73 4.97
N ARG A 53 1.04 -7.06 6.04
CA ARG A 53 1.27 -6.50 7.38
C ARG A 53 2.72 -6.74 7.82
N LYS A 54 3.22 -7.97 7.69
CA LYS A 54 4.61 -8.30 8.04
C LYS A 54 5.61 -7.50 7.20
N SER A 55 5.39 -7.41 5.89
CA SER A 55 6.26 -6.68 4.97
C SER A 55 6.28 -5.17 5.27
N LEU A 56 5.13 -4.58 5.59
CA LEU A 56 5.03 -3.18 5.98
C LEU A 56 5.75 -2.92 7.31
N GLN A 57 5.56 -3.80 8.31
CA GLN A 57 6.25 -3.69 9.59
C GLN A 57 7.76 -3.79 9.44
N GLN A 58 8.24 -4.74 8.63
CA GLN A 58 9.65 -4.89 8.31
C GLN A 58 10.19 -3.64 7.61
N TRP A 59 9.51 -3.16 6.57
CA TRP A 59 9.92 -1.97 5.84
C TRP A 59 9.96 -0.71 6.72
N LEU A 60 8.98 -0.52 7.61
CA LEU A 60 9.00 0.58 8.57
C LEU A 60 10.16 0.47 9.56
N SER A 61 10.52 -0.75 9.97
CA SER A 61 11.63 -1.01 10.90
C SER A 61 12.99 -0.81 10.24
N ASP A 62 13.10 -1.14 8.95
CA ASP A 62 14.33 -0.98 8.16
C ASP A 62 14.53 0.47 7.66
N SER A 63 13.48 1.29 7.71
CA SER A 63 13.53 2.69 7.26
C SER A 63 13.97 3.62 8.39
N ASP A 64 14.75 4.66 8.06
CA ASP A 64 15.05 5.77 8.99
C ASP A 64 13.84 6.70 9.24
N LEU A 65 12.62 6.24 8.95
CA LEU A 65 11.38 7.01 9.09
C LEU A 65 10.74 6.78 10.46
N HIS A 66 9.97 7.76 10.92
CA HIS A 66 9.13 7.57 12.10
C HIS A 66 8.04 6.53 11.82
N SER A 67 7.94 5.51 12.67
CA SER A 67 7.07 4.33 12.44
C SER A 67 5.56 4.61 12.54
N SER A 68 5.15 5.83 12.85
CA SER A 68 3.73 6.17 12.99
C SER A 68 3.04 6.40 11.64
N ILE A 69 2.07 5.53 11.33
CA ILE A 69 1.14 5.72 10.23
C ILE A 69 0.18 6.85 10.57
N GLN A 70 0.23 7.95 9.84
CA GLN A 70 -0.60 9.14 10.06
C GLN A 70 -1.93 9.10 9.31
N LEU A 71 -1.96 8.39 8.18
CA LEU A 71 -3.11 8.35 7.28
C LEU A 71 -3.19 6.96 6.63
N LEU A 72 -4.38 6.36 6.69
CA LEU A 72 -4.73 5.14 5.97
C LEU A 72 -5.94 5.44 5.09
N ILE A 73 -5.78 5.27 3.78
CA ILE A 73 -6.87 5.45 2.81
C ILE A 73 -7.31 4.06 2.33
N ASN A 74 -8.44 3.58 2.85
CA ASN A 74 -9.01 2.30 2.41
C ASN A 74 -9.93 2.51 1.20
N CYS A 75 -9.34 2.58 -0.01
CA CYS A 75 -10.06 2.84 -1.26
C CYS A 75 -10.31 1.60 -2.12
N ALA A 76 -9.75 0.44 -1.76
CA ALA A 76 -9.87 -0.75 -2.59
C ALA A 76 -11.27 -1.37 -2.45
N GLY A 77 -11.97 -1.51 -3.57
CA GLY A 77 -13.27 -2.14 -3.64
C GLY A 77 -13.56 -2.62 -5.05
N ILE A 78 -14.55 -3.49 -5.19
CA ILE A 78 -15.06 -3.97 -6.47
C ILE A 78 -16.56 -3.75 -6.54
N LEU A 79 -17.08 -3.59 -7.76
CA LEU A 79 -18.51 -3.73 -8.02
C LEU A 79 -18.75 -5.17 -8.50
N ALA A 80 -19.27 -6.02 -7.63
CA ALA A 80 -19.62 -7.39 -8.00
C ALA A 80 -20.93 -7.38 -8.81
N THR A 81 -20.88 -7.87 -10.05
CA THR A 81 -22.06 -8.05 -10.92
C THR A 81 -22.64 -9.47 -10.84
N SER A 82 -21.98 -10.35 -10.09
CA SER A 82 -22.36 -11.73 -9.86
C SER A 82 -21.80 -12.17 -8.51
N PRO A 83 -22.40 -13.18 -7.83
CA PRO A 83 -21.80 -13.78 -6.65
C PRO A 83 -20.37 -14.27 -6.95
N ARG A 84 -19.46 -13.99 -6.03
CA ARG A 84 -18.06 -14.41 -6.11
C ARG A 84 -17.59 -14.79 -4.73
N THR A 85 -16.66 -15.73 -4.67
CA THR A 85 -16.09 -16.21 -3.42
C THR A 85 -14.61 -15.92 -3.41
N THR A 86 -14.11 -15.40 -2.29
CA THR A 86 -12.68 -15.19 -2.05
C THR A 86 -11.94 -16.53 -1.95
N ALA A 87 -10.61 -16.50 -2.00
CA ALA A 87 -9.80 -17.71 -1.82
C ALA A 87 -10.02 -18.37 -0.44
N ASP A 88 -10.45 -17.59 0.54
CA ASP A 88 -10.72 -18.05 1.91
C ASP A 88 -12.18 -18.48 2.15
N GLY A 89 -13.03 -18.47 1.12
CA GLY A 89 -14.42 -18.94 1.23
C GLY A 89 -15.45 -17.87 1.63
N TYR A 90 -15.08 -16.58 1.66
CA TYR A 90 -16.00 -15.48 1.96
C TYR A 90 -16.66 -14.91 0.70
N ASP A 91 -17.78 -14.22 0.84
CA ASP A 91 -18.36 -13.42 -0.24
C ASP A 91 -17.41 -12.26 -0.63
N GLN A 92 -17.35 -11.94 -1.92
CA GLN A 92 -16.38 -10.99 -2.50
C GLN A 92 -17.05 -9.74 -3.08
#